data_AF-V1CMM8-F1
#
_entry.id   AF-V1CMM8-F1
#
_cell.length_a   1.000
_cell.length_b   1.000
_cell.length_c   1.000
_cell.angle_alpha   90.00
_cell.angle_beta   90.00
_cell.angle_gamma   90.00
#
_symmetry.space_group_name_H-M   'P 1'
#
loop_
_entity.id
_entity.type
_entity.pdbx_description
1 polymer ?
#
loop_
_entity_poly.entity_id
_entity_poly.type
_entity_poly.pdbx_seq_one_letter_code
_entity_poly.pdbx_strand_id
1 'polypeptide(L)'
;MKSKIKFHSIFYRYILFIVLLPIMLLYSISNTTVIDITFFDYTLTINEEWLKYIAIAISIISVGIFSFVNWKFYICKEGIYLRKIDLFVPWNDIVAVSHIWINECGRAGGANRFYYNRKTLVIYREKYKPICIYNSSLFALYLAKLYNSEIKTNIISSTVATTFNLILNGLVFYVLWFKHLSNIKFDIFTVWVVMYAIKSLILPLLMVKCQNKLYGTYLSHDTVYKRNPSNVIHI
;
A
#
# COMPACT_ATOMS: atom_id res chain seq x y z
N MET A 1 -6.49 11.87 29.36
CA MET A 1 -5.60 11.15 28.43
C MET A 1 -5.72 11.78 27.05
N LYS A 2 -4.74 12.58 26.61
CA LYS A 2 -4.79 13.26 25.30
C LYS A 2 -4.92 12.21 24.19
N SER A 3 -5.87 12.38 23.28
CA SER A 3 -6.20 11.42 22.21
C SER A 3 -4.96 11.04 21.40
N LYS A 4 -4.49 9.79 21.53
CA LYS A 4 -3.36 9.24 20.75
C LYS A 4 -3.91 8.19 19.80
N ILE A 5 -3.65 8.34 18.50
CA ILE A 5 -4.08 7.38 17.50
C ILE A 5 -2.86 6.66 16.94
N LYS A 6 -2.82 5.34 17.12
CA LYS A 6 -1.73 4.47 16.69
C LYS A 6 -1.92 4.04 15.24
N PHE A 7 -0.84 4.05 14.47
CA PHE A 7 -0.81 3.60 13.10
C PHE A 7 0.02 2.32 12.94
N HIS A 8 -0.60 1.33 12.30
CA HIS A 8 0.01 0.06 11.95
C HIS A 8 0.45 0.06 10.49
N SER A 9 1.33 -0.88 10.15
CA SER A 9 1.79 -1.00 8.77
C SER A 9 0.68 -1.55 7.88
N ILE A 10 0.51 -0.95 6.69
CA ILE A 10 -0.43 -1.46 5.67
C ILE A 10 0.24 -2.43 4.68
N PHE A 11 1.46 -2.89 4.97
CA PHE A 11 2.20 -3.81 4.10
C PHE A 11 1.44 -5.13 3.87
N TYR A 12 0.71 -5.61 4.88
CA TYR A 12 -0.09 -6.83 4.76
C TYR A 12 -1.10 -6.78 3.61
N ARG A 13 -1.59 -5.60 3.21
CA ARG A 13 -2.56 -5.48 2.10
C ARG A 13 -1.95 -5.93 0.78
N TYR A 14 -0.64 -5.73 0.61
CA TYR A 14 0.10 -6.22 -0.55
C TYR A 14 0.21 -7.75 -0.52
N ILE A 15 0.55 -8.33 0.63
CA ILE A 15 0.60 -9.79 0.81
C ILE A 15 -0.79 -10.41 0.58
N LEU A 16 -1.84 -9.79 1.15
CA LEU A 16 -3.21 -10.22 0.97
C LEU A 16 -3.60 -10.21 -0.51
N PHE A 17 -3.23 -9.18 -1.25
CA PHE A 17 -3.48 -9.13 -2.69
C PHE A 17 -2.76 -10.26 -3.45
N ILE A 18 -1.50 -10.56 -3.11
CA ILE A 18 -0.75 -11.68 -3.71
C ILE A 18 -1.44 -13.03 -3.44
N VAL A 19 -2.00 -13.24 -2.24
CA VAL A 19 -2.68 -14.48 -1.88
C VAL A 19 -4.07 -14.57 -2.52
N LEU A 20 -4.82 -13.46 -2.55
CA LEU A 20 -6.17 -13.44 -3.10
C LEU A 20 -6.19 -13.61 -4.62
N LEU A 21 -5.20 -13.07 -5.34
CA LEU A 21 -5.20 -13.12 -6.80
C LEU A 21 -5.25 -14.56 -7.36
N PRO A 22 -4.38 -15.50 -6.94
CA PRO A 22 -4.50 -16.91 -7.34
C PRO A 22 -5.81 -17.57 -6.94
N ILE A 23 -6.33 -17.30 -5.73
CA ILE A 23 -7.62 -17.84 -5.28
C ILE A 23 -8.75 -17.39 -6.21
N MET A 24 -8.73 -16.12 -6.63
CA MET A 24 -9.72 -15.58 -7.57
C MET A 24 -9.58 -16.16 -8.98
N LEU A 25 -8.35 -16.46 -9.43
CA LEU A 25 -8.12 -17.13 -10.70
C LEU A 25 -8.65 -18.57 -10.67
N LEU A 26 -8.35 -19.32 -9.61
CA LEU A 26 -8.88 -20.67 -9.40
C LEU A 26 -10.40 -20.66 -9.34
N TYR A 27 -10.97 -19.69 -8.63
CA TYR A 27 -12.42 -19.47 -8.58
C TYR A 27 -13.04 -19.20 -9.97
N SER A 28 -12.37 -18.40 -10.80
CA SER A 28 -12.82 -18.12 -12.16
C SER A 28 -12.80 -19.38 -13.03
N ILE A 29 -11.80 -20.25 -12.85
CA ILE A 29 -11.65 -21.52 -13.58
C ILE A 29 -12.63 -22.58 -13.07
N SER A 30 -12.84 -22.67 -11.75
CA SER A 30 -13.69 -23.67 -11.13
C SER A 30 -15.16 -23.57 -11.55
N ASN A 31 -15.60 -22.38 -11.95
CA ASN A 31 -16.93 -22.17 -12.53
C ASN A 31 -17.09 -22.87 -13.90
N THR A 32 -15.99 -23.12 -14.62
CA THR A 32 -16.03 -23.80 -15.92
C THR A 32 -15.78 -25.31 -15.84
N THR A 33 -15.07 -25.77 -14.81
CA THR A 33 -14.68 -27.19 -14.62
C THR A 33 -14.43 -27.48 -13.14
N VAL A 34 -14.81 -28.65 -12.65
CA VAL A 34 -14.44 -29.10 -11.29
C VAL A 34 -12.92 -29.24 -11.20
N ILE A 35 -12.31 -28.65 -10.17
CA ILE A 35 -10.86 -28.71 -9.94
C ILE A 35 -10.59 -29.78 -8.88
N ASP A 36 -10.02 -30.90 -9.33
CA ASP A 36 -9.46 -31.92 -8.44
C ASP A 36 -7.95 -31.70 -8.29
N ILE A 37 -7.51 -31.33 -7.09
CA ILE A 37 -6.09 -31.21 -6.77
C ILE A 37 -5.69 -32.47 -6.01
N THR A 38 -4.85 -33.31 -6.63
CA THR A 38 -4.28 -34.49 -5.98
C THR A 38 -3.00 -34.12 -5.21
N PHE A 39 -2.97 -34.44 -3.92
CA PHE A 39 -1.80 -34.24 -3.06
C PHE A 39 -1.54 -35.49 -2.23
N PHE A 40 -0.39 -36.16 -2.44
CA PHE A 40 0.06 -37.33 -1.67
C PHE A 40 -1.06 -38.36 -1.39
N ASP A 41 -1.80 -38.75 -2.43
CA ASP A 41 -2.93 -39.71 -2.44
C ASP A 41 -4.31 -39.20 -1.98
N TYR A 42 -4.46 -37.90 -1.66
CA TYR A 42 -5.75 -37.27 -1.40
C TYR A 42 -6.20 -36.42 -2.60
N THR A 43 -7.39 -36.71 -3.14
CA THR A 43 -8.09 -35.85 -4.11
C THR A 43 -8.89 -34.79 -3.36
N LEU A 44 -8.41 -33.54 -3.37
CA LEU A 44 -9.19 -32.42 -2.87
C LEU A 44 -10.04 -31.85 -4.01
N THR A 45 -11.33 -32.18 -4.01
CA THR A 45 -12.31 -31.59 -4.92
C THR A 45 -12.70 -30.23 -4.38
N ILE A 46 -12.21 -29.16 -5.02
CA ILE A 46 -12.50 -27.79 -4.59
C ILE A 46 -13.75 -27.30 -5.31
N ASN A 47 -14.86 -27.18 -4.59
CA ASN A 47 -16.06 -26.51 -5.10
C ASN A 47 -15.89 -24.98 -5.06
N GLU A 48 -16.58 -24.28 -5.97
CA GLU A 48 -16.58 -22.82 -6.08
C GLU A 48 -16.96 -22.13 -4.75
N GLU A 49 -17.97 -22.66 -4.05
CA GLU A 49 -18.45 -22.08 -2.79
C GLU A 49 -17.37 -22.09 -1.68
N TRP A 50 -16.58 -23.16 -1.60
CA TRP A 50 -15.50 -23.26 -0.61
C TRP A 50 -14.41 -22.19 -0.87
N LEU A 51 -14.08 -21.91 -2.14
CA LEU A 51 -13.15 -20.83 -2.49
C LEU A 51 -13.67 -19.46 -2.05
N LYS A 52 -14.99 -19.21 -2.13
CA LYS A 52 -15.60 -17.96 -1.63
C LYS A 52 -15.36 -17.79 -0.13
N TYR A 53 -15.69 -18.82 0.64
CA TYR A 53 -15.55 -18.78 2.10
C TYR A 53 -14.09 -18.65 2.53
N ILE A 54 -13.17 -19.39 1.88
CA ILE A 54 -11.73 -19.31 2.16
C ILE A 54 -11.20 -17.90 1.90
N ALA A 55 -11.54 -17.29 0.75
CA ALA A 55 -11.09 -15.94 0.42
C ALA A 55 -11.60 -14.88 1.41
N ILE A 56 -12.88 -14.97 1.82
CA ILE A 56 -13.49 -14.08 2.81
C ILE A 56 -12.81 -14.26 4.18
N ALA A 57 -12.64 -15.50 4.63
CA ALA A 57 -12.01 -15.81 5.91
C ALA A 57 -10.57 -15.27 5.98
N ILE A 58 -9.75 -15.52 4.95
CA ILE A 58 -8.37 -15.00 4.85
C ILE A 58 -8.36 -13.48 4.91
N SER A 59 -9.31 -12.81 4.23
CA SER A 59 -9.42 -11.35 4.22
C SER A 59 -9.75 -10.80 5.61
N ILE A 60 -10.73 -11.36 6.31
CA ILE A 60 -11.13 -10.92 7.65
C ILE A 60 -10.02 -11.17 8.66
N ILE A 61 -9.46 -12.38 8.67
CA ILE A 61 -8.40 -12.78 9.62
C ILE A 61 -7.16 -11.89 9.43
N SER A 62 -6.75 -11.65 8.18
CA SER A 62 -5.60 -10.78 7.90
C SER A 62 -5.85 -9.35 8.39
N VAL A 63 -7.00 -8.74 8.08
CA VAL A 63 -7.32 -7.39 8.55
C VAL A 63 -7.35 -7.35 10.07
N GLY A 64 -7.94 -8.35 10.72
CA GLY A 64 -7.99 -8.46 12.18
C GLY A 64 -6.59 -8.46 12.78
N ILE A 65 -5.76 -9.46 12.43
CA ILE A 65 -4.41 -9.63 12.99
C ILE A 65 -3.56 -8.37 12.75
N PHE A 66 -3.49 -7.88 11.51
CA PHE A 66 -2.62 -6.75 11.18
C PHE A 66 -3.13 -5.39 11.67
N SER A 67 -4.38 -5.29 12.11
CA SER A 67 -4.90 -4.09 12.77
C SER A 67 -4.42 -3.95 14.21
N PHE A 68 -3.98 -5.04 14.86
CA PHE A 68 -3.49 -5.04 16.24
C PHE A 68 -1.98 -5.26 16.35
N VAL A 69 -1.36 -5.91 15.35
CA VAL A 69 0.06 -6.27 15.41
C VAL A 69 0.95 -5.08 15.02
N ASN A 70 1.89 -4.74 15.91
CA ASN A 70 3.05 -3.86 15.69
C ASN A 70 2.75 -2.48 15.10
N TRP A 71 2.30 -1.55 15.95
CA TRP A 71 2.20 -0.14 15.60
C TRP A 71 3.59 0.48 15.35
N LYS A 72 3.68 1.35 14.35
CA LYS A 72 4.91 2.03 13.91
C LYS A 72 5.10 3.41 14.52
N PHE A 73 4.01 4.18 14.56
CA PHE A 73 4.00 5.55 15.04
C PHE A 73 2.62 5.89 15.60
N TYR A 74 2.51 6.95 16.38
CA TYR A 74 1.22 7.53 16.75
C TYR A 74 1.22 9.02 16.47
N ILE A 75 0.03 9.57 16.25
CA ILE A 75 -0.20 11.01 16.11
C ILE A 75 -1.04 11.48 17.30
N CYS A 76 -0.67 12.61 17.90
CA CYS A 76 -1.42 13.28 18.95
C CYS A 76 -1.49 14.80 18.70
N LYS A 77 -2.14 15.54 19.60
CA LYS A 77 -2.31 16.99 19.49
C LYS A 77 -0.99 17.76 19.52
N GLU A 78 0.05 17.19 20.12
CA GLU A 78 1.36 17.84 20.28
C GLU A 78 2.33 17.55 19.12
N GLY A 79 2.15 16.42 18.42
CA GLY A 79 3.06 16.01 17.37
C GLY A 79 2.94 14.54 16.96
N ILE A 80 4.02 14.01 16.40
CA ILE A 80 4.13 12.64 15.90
C ILE A 80 5.24 11.91 16.65
N TYR A 81 4.93 10.72 17.19
CA TYR A 81 5.92 9.87 17.84
C TYR A 81 6.26 8.64 16.99
N LEU A 82 7.54 8.33 16.87
CA LEU A 82 8.09 7.26 16.04
C LEU A 82 8.68 6.17 16.94
N ARG A 83 8.01 5.02 17.03
CA ARG A 83 8.38 3.94 17.96
C ARG A 83 9.75 3.34 17.70
N LYS A 84 10.10 3.15 16.43
CA LYS A 84 11.32 2.41 16.03
C LYS A 84 12.61 3.09 16.47
N ILE A 85 12.61 4.42 16.51
CA ILE A 85 13.78 5.24 16.84
C ILE A 85 13.56 6.05 18.12
N ASP A 86 12.48 5.76 18.85
CA ASP A 86 12.07 6.47 20.06
C ASP A 86 12.12 8.00 19.95
N LEU A 87 11.59 8.53 18.84
CA LEU A 87 11.67 9.97 18.53
C LEU A 87 10.28 10.60 18.56
N PHE A 88 10.11 11.63 19.38
CA PHE A 88 8.97 12.53 19.34
C PHE A 88 9.30 13.78 18.50
N VAL A 89 8.46 14.10 17.53
CA VAL A 89 8.59 15.29 16.68
C VAL A 89 7.38 16.19 16.93
N PRO A 90 7.55 17.34 17.61
CA PRO A 90 6.47 18.28 17.86
C PRO A 90 6.02 18.95 16.56
N TRP A 91 4.77 19.42 16.51
CA TRP A 91 4.23 20.09 15.31
C TRP A 91 5.06 21.30 14.85
N ASN A 92 5.65 22.05 15.79
CA ASN A 92 6.47 23.23 15.50
C ASN A 92 7.72 22.90 14.67
N ASP A 93 8.23 21.67 14.77
CA ASP A 93 9.42 21.25 14.02
C ASP A 93 9.07 20.74 12.61
N ILE A 94 7.79 20.57 12.30
CA ILE A 94 7.29 19.96 11.06
C ILE A 94 6.85 21.05 10.10
N VAL A 95 7.54 21.13 8.96
CA VAL A 95 7.23 22.07 7.88
C VAL A 95 6.06 21.58 7.03
N ALA A 96 6.04 20.27 6.76
CA ALA A 96 5.02 19.64 5.95
C ALA A 96 4.95 18.14 6.23
N VAL A 97 3.78 17.55 5.96
CA VAL A 97 3.59 16.10 5.97
C VAL A 97 3.01 15.69 4.63
N SER A 98 3.58 14.68 3.99
CA SER A 98 3.10 14.19 2.69
C SER A 98 2.92 12.68 2.68
N HIS A 99 1.95 12.21 1.91
CA HIS A 99 1.78 10.79 1.62
C HIS A 99 2.14 10.55 0.15
N ILE A 100 3.18 9.76 -0.10
CA ILE A 100 3.69 9.52 -1.46
C ILE A 100 3.96 8.05 -1.67
N TRP A 101 4.11 7.66 -2.93
CA TRP A 101 4.46 6.29 -3.29
C TRP A 101 5.91 6.26 -3.75
N ILE A 102 6.73 5.49 -3.05
CA ILE A 102 8.14 5.29 -3.40
C ILE A 102 8.29 3.84 -3.84
N ASN A 103 8.90 3.64 -5.00
CA ASN A 103 9.10 2.29 -5.52
C ASN A 103 10.17 1.61 -4.66
N GLU A 104 9.85 0.41 -4.18
CA GLU A 104 10.82 -0.50 -3.62
C GLU A 104 11.23 -1.51 -4.69
N CYS A 105 12.54 -1.69 -4.82
CA CYS A 105 13.17 -2.74 -5.60
C CYS A 105 13.99 -3.56 -4.60
N GLY A 106 13.33 -4.51 -3.94
CA GLY A 106 13.90 -5.28 -2.84
C GLY A 106 14.15 -6.74 -3.20
N ARG A 107 15.16 -7.35 -2.57
CA ARG A 107 15.35 -8.81 -2.55
C ARG A 107 14.59 -9.37 -1.36
N ALA A 108 13.52 -10.14 -1.55
CA ALA A 108 13.02 -10.97 -0.45
C ALA A 108 13.86 -12.25 -0.44
N GLY A 109 14.72 -12.40 0.57
CA GLY A 109 15.52 -13.61 0.85
C GLY A 109 16.06 -14.35 -0.37
N GLY A 110 17.19 -13.91 -0.93
CA GLY A 110 17.90 -14.64 -2.00
C GLY A 110 17.19 -14.63 -3.37
N ALA A 111 17.89 -14.09 -4.38
CA ALA A 111 17.52 -14.06 -5.81
C ALA A 111 16.25 -13.30 -6.27
N ASN A 112 15.12 -13.33 -5.55
CA ASN A 112 13.86 -12.77 -6.07
C ASN A 112 13.73 -11.26 -5.81
N ARG A 113 13.62 -10.49 -6.90
CA ARG A 113 13.38 -9.04 -6.90
C ARG A 113 11.88 -8.78 -6.91
N PHE A 114 11.39 -8.05 -5.92
CA PHE A 114 10.01 -7.60 -5.87
C PHE A 114 9.94 -6.11 -6.13
N TYR A 115 9.02 -5.73 -7.02
CA TYR A 115 8.69 -4.35 -7.33
C TYR A 115 7.34 -4.02 -6.70
N TYR A 116 7.35 -3.10 -5.74
CA TYR A 116 6.11 -2.60 -5.16
C TYR A 116 6.21 -1.15 -4.74
N ASN A 117 5.08 -0.45 -4.80
CA ASN A 117 5.00 0.95 -4.44
C ASN A 117 4.70 1.09 -2.95
N ARG A 118 5.72 1.45 -2.17
CA ARG A 118 5.59 1.78 -0.75
C ARG A 118 4.82 3.07 -0.57
N LYS A 119 3.60 2.94 -0.06
CA LYS A 119 2.82 4.06 0.45
C LYS A 119 3.53 4.63 1.69
N THR A 120 4.12 5.80 1.58
CA THR A 120 5.09 6.36 2.53
C THR A 120 4.57 7.68 3.08
N LEU A 121 4.59 7.81 4.40
CA LEU A 121 4.38 9.10 5.05
C LEU A 121 5.74 9.78 5.20
N VAL A 122 5.86 11.00 4.69
CA VAL A 122 7.07 11.82 4.77
C VAL A 122 6.82 12.99 5.69
N ILE A 123 7.66 13.13 6.71
CA ILE A 123 7.65 14.24 7.67
C ILE A 123 8.84 15.12 7.31
N TYR A 124 8.56 16.31 6.77
CA TYR A 124 9.59 17.32 6.47
C TYR A 124 9.81 18.16 7.73
N ARG A 125 11.08 18.29 8.12
CA ARG A 125 11.49 19.03 9.33
C ARG A 125 12.30 20.25 8.95
N GLU A 126 12.21 21.31 9.74
CA GLU A 126 12.87 22.58 9.42
C GLU A 126 14.39 22.46 9.51
N LYS A 127 14.91 21.94 10.63
CA LYS A 127 16.36 21.90 10.93
C LYS A 127 17.02 20.55 10.68
N TYR A 128 16.23 19.52 10.38
CA TYR A 128 16.71 18.13 10.33
C TYR A 128 16.28 17.43 9.03
N LYS A 129 16.98 16.36 8.68
CA LYS A 129 16.61 15.52 7.52
C LYS A 129 15.15 15.05 7.59
N PRO A 130 14.43 14.94 6.46
CA PRO A 130 13.08 14.38 6.47
C PRO A 130 13.05 12.94 6.99
N ILE A 131 11.89 12.51 7.46
CA ILE A 131 11.66 11.13 7.93
C ILE A 131 10.64 10.47 7.01
N CYS A 132 10.98 9.30 6.47
CA CYS A 132 10.09 8.48 5.64
C CYS A 132 9.63 7.25 6.44
N ILE A 133 8.33 7.17 6.71
CA ILE A 133 7.69 6.02 7.36
C ILE A 133 6.99 5.18 6.30
N TYR A 134 7.56 4.03 6.00
CA TYR A 134 7.11 3.17 4.91
C TYR A 134 5.84 2.40 5.28
N ASN A 135 5.03 2.10 4.26
CA ASN A 135 3.80 1.33 4.38
C ASN A 135 2.85 1.93 5.43
N SER A 136 2.62 3.24 5.29
CA SER A 136 1.74 4.06 6.13
C SER A 136 0.41 4.33 5.45
N SER A 137 -0.66 4.38 6.25
CA SER A 137 -2.01 4.69 5.77
C SER A 137 -2.17 6.16 5.40
N LEU A 138 -2.99 6.45 4.38
CA LEU A 138 -3.39 7.81 4.01
C LEU A 138 -4.11 8.53 5.15
N PHE A 139 -4.83 7.79 6.02
CA PHE A 139 -5.51 8.35 7.19
C PHE A 139 -4.56 9.08 8.14
N ALA A 140 -3.27 8.76 8.13
CA ALA A 140 -2.26 9.51 8.90
C ALA A 140 -2.18 10.98 8.46
N LEU A 141 -2.34 11.25 7.16
CA LEU A 141 -2.32 12.59 6.62
C LEU A 141 -3.57 13.39 7.03
N TYR A 142 -4.74 12.75 7.01
CA TYR A 142 -5.99 13.34 7.51
C TYR A 142 -5.89 13.67 9.00
N LEU A 143 -5.36 12.74 9.81
CA LEU A 143 -5.19 12.98 11.24
C LEU A 143 -4.15 14.05 11.55
N ALA A 144 -3.06 14.14 10.78
CA ALA A 144 -2.12 15.25 10.89
C ALA A 144 -2.80 16.60 10.60
N LYS A 145 -3.62 16.67 9.54
CA LYS A 145 -4.37 17.88 9.18
C LYS A 145 -5.47 18.24 10.19
N LEU A 146 -6.04 17.24 10.87
CA LEU A 146 -7.04 17.45 11.92
C LEU A 146 -6.43 18.00 13.21
N TYR A 147 -5.24 17.52 13.60
CA TYR A 147 -4.56 18.00 14.81
C TYR A 147 -3.77 19.30 14.60
N ASN A 148 -3.29 19.55 13.38
CA ASN A 148 -2.69 20.82 12.99
C ASN A 148 -3.27 21.26 11.64
N SER A 149 -4.25 22.15 11.66
CA SER A 149 -4.97 22.63 10.47
C SER A 149 -4.08 23.42 9.52
N GLU A 150 -3.01 24.04 10.00
CA GLU A 150 -2.11 24.88 9.20
C GLU A 150 -1.04 24.05 8.47
N ILE A 151 -0.84 22.78 8.87
CA ILE A 151 0.21 21.96 8.28
C ILE A 151 0.03 21.78 6.77
N LYS A 152 1.12 21.97 6.03
CA LYS A 152 1.14 21.77 4.57
C LYS A 152 1.09 20.27 4.28
N THR A 153 0.15 19.87 3.43
CA THR A 153 -0.04 18.48 3.02
C THR A 153 -0.34 18.35 1.54
N ASN A 154 -0.11 17.16 1.01
CA ASN A 154 -0.47 16.80 -0.36
C ASN A 154 -1.80 16.01 -0.42
N ILE A 155 -2.70 16.26 0.54
CA ILE A 155 -3.87 15.42 0.83
C ILE A 155 -4.74 15.16 -0.40
N ILE A 156 -5.02 16.19 -1.21
CA ILE A 156 -5.83 16.07 -2.43
C ILE A 156 -5.18 15.07 -3.40
N SER A 157 -3.90 15.29 -3.74
CA SER A 157 -3.18 14.41 -4.68
C SER A 157 -3.08 12.97 -4.17
N SER A 158 -2.85 12.79 -2.87
CA SER A 158 -2.71 11.49 -2.22
C SER A 158 -4.04 10.73 -2.16
N THR A 159 -5.13 11.47 -1.95
CA THR A 159 -6.49 10.92 -1.97
C THR A 159 -6.87 10.50 -3.38
N VAL A 160 -6.67 11.36 -4.39
CA VAL A 160 -6.91 11.00 -5.80
C VAL A 160 -6.12 9.75 -6.19
N ALA A 161 -4.82 9.71 -5.89
CA ALA A 161 -3.97 8.55 -6.14
C ALA A 161 -4.48 7.28 -5.44
N THR A 162 -4.87 7.38 -4.17
CA THR A 162 -5.35 6.25 -3.39
C THR A 162 -6.71 5.75 -3.88
N THR A 163 -7.64 6.65 -4.19
CA THR A 163 -8.95 6.34 -4.75
C THR A 163 -8.81 5.68 -6.12
N PHE A 164 -7.96 6.22 -7.00
CA PHE A 164 -7.66 5.61 -8.29
C PHE A 164 -7.17 4.15 -8.14
N ASN A 165 -6.25 3.91 -7.21
CA ASN A 165 -5.76 2.56 -6.91
C ASN A 165 -6.83 1.63 -6.35
N LEU A 166 -7.69 2.12 -5.46
CA LEU A 166 -8.81 1.35 -4.90
C LEU A 166 -9.83 0.99 -5.97
N ILE A 167 -10.23 1.94 -6.81
CA ILE A 167 -11.18 1.70 -7.91
C ILE A 167 -10.60 0.67 -8.87
N LEU A 168 -9.35 0.84 -9.31
CA LEU A 168 -8.75 -0.06 -10.28
C LEU A 168 -8.64 -1.51 -9.74
N ASN A 169 -8.19 -1.67 -8.50
CA ASN A 169 -8.16 -3.00 -7.86
C ASN A 169 -9.57 -3.56 -7.63
N GLY A 170 -10.53 -2.72 -7.27
CA GLY A 170 -11.93 -3.11 -7.05
C GLY A 170 -12.61 -3.57 -8.35
N LEU A 171 -12.29 -2.94 -9.48
CA LEU A 171 -12.77 -3.36 -10.80
C LEU A 171 -12.22 -4.73 -11.20
N VAL A 172 -10.91 -4.96 -11.00
CA VAL A 172 -10.31 -6.28 -11.22
C VAL A 172 -10.97 -7.32 -10.34
N PHE A 173 -11.15 -7.01 -9.05
CA PHE A 173 -11.85 -7.89 -8.13
C PHE A 173 -13.27 -8.19 -8.63
N TYR A 174 -14.04 -7.17 -8.99
CA TYR A 174 -15.42 -7.32 -9.45
C TYR A 174 -15.52 -8.22 -10.68
N VAL A 175 -14.65 -8.03 -11.68
CA VAL A 175 -14.71 -8.84 -12.91
C VAL A 175 -14.23 -10.26 -12.69
N LEU A 176 -13.19 -10.49 -11.89
CA LEU A 176 -12.76 -11.85 -11.55
C LEU A 176 -13.83 -12.59 -10.72
N TRP A 177 -14.45 -11.90 -9.77
CA TRP A 177 -15.37 -12.51 -8.81
C TRP A 177 -16.79 -12.71 -9.32
N PHE A 178 -17.33 -11.77 -10.09
CA PHE A 178 -18.72 -11.80 -10.53
C PHE A 178 -18.89 -12.10 -12.01
N LYS A 179 -17.86 -11.88 -12.83
CA LYS A 179 -17.93 -12.09 -14.29
C LYS A 179 -17.04 -13.22 -14.79
N HIS A 180 -16.25 -13.86 -13.93
CA HIS A 180 -15.40 -15.03 -14.24
C HIS A 180 -14.58 -14.87 -15.53
N LEU A 181 -14.06 -13.65 -15.78
CA LEU A 181 -13.33 -13.30 -17.01
C LEU A 181 -14.11 -13.50 -18.34
N SER A 182 -15.39 -13.86 -18.28
CA SER A 182 -16.21 -14.09 -19.47
C SER A 182 -16.39 -12.79 -20.25
N ASN A 183 -16.17 -12.85 -21.57
CA ASN A 183 -16.43 -11.76 -22.52
C ASN A 183 -15.67 -10.44 -22.26
N ILE A 184 -14.48 -10.48 -21.64
CA ILE A 184 -13.62 -9.27 -21.61
C ILE A 184 -13.12 -9.01 -23.03
N LYS A 185 -13.63 -7.94 -23.65
CA LYS A 185 -13.12 -7.45 -24.93
C LYS A 185 -11.65 -7.06 -24.80
N PHE A 186 -10.86 -7.39 -25.82
CA PHE A 186 -9.43 -7.07 -25.87
C PHE A 186 -9.13 -5.58 -25.62
N ASP A 187 -9.98 -4.69 -26.12
CA ASP A 187 -9.83 -3.23 -25.90
C ASP A 187 -9.95 -2.85 -24.42
N ILE A 188 -10.90 -3.45 -23.70
CA ILE A 188 -11.11 -3.21 -22.26
C ILE A 188 -9.91 -3.72 -21.47
N PHE A 189 -9.42 -4.91 -21.82
CA PHE A 189 -8.20 -5.47 -21.22
C PHE A 189 -6.99 -4.55 -21.44
N THR A 190 -6.81 -4.05 -22.66
CA THR A 190 -5.72 -3.12 -23.00
C THR A 190 -5.80 -1.84 -22.17
N VAL A 191 -6.99 -1.25 -22.03
CA VAL A 191 -7.21 -0.07 -21.17
C VAL A 191 -6.81 -0.36 -19.73
N TRP A 192 -7.14 -1.53 -19.18
CA TRP A 192 -6.75 -1.88 -17.82
C TRP A 192 -5.24 -2.03 -17.65
N VAL A 193 -4.56 -2.67 -18.60
CA VAL A 193 -3.09 -2.79 -18.59
C VAL A 193 -2.45 -1.41 -18.57
N VAL A 194 -2.91 -0.49 -19.42
CA VAL A 194 -2.43 0.89 -19.45
C VAL A 194 -2.69 1.59 -18.10
N MET A 195 -3.88 1.46 -17.53
CA MET A 195 -4.22 2.07 -16.23
C MET A 195 -3.37 1.52 -15.09
N TYR A 196 -3.04 0.23 -15.10
CA TYR A 196 -2.11 -0.38 -14.15
C TYR A 196 -0.68 0.12 -14.36
N ALA A 197 -0.24 0.33 -15.59
CA ALA A 197 1.07 0.93 -15.87
C ALA A 197 1.15 2.38 -15.36
N ILE A 198 0.12 3.19 -15.59
CA ILE A 198 0.02 4.56 -15.06
C ILE A 198 0.10 4.55 -13.53
N LYS A 199 -0.72 3.71 -12.88
CA LYS A 199 -0.73 3.54 -11.42
C LYS A 199 0.63 3.12 -10.85
N SER A 200 1.30 2.19 -11.53
CA SER A 200 2.47 1.50 -10.97
C SER A 200 3.77 2.25 -11.25
N LEU A 201 3.84 2.98 -12.36
CA LEU A 201 5.07 3.65 -12.82
C LEU A 201 4.94 5.17 -12.77
N ILE A 202 3.96 5.72 -13.49
CA ILE A 202 3.87 7.17 -13.72
C ILE A 202 3.51 7.92 -12.44
N LEU A 203 2.49 7.44 -11.72
CA LEU A 203 1.96 8.13 -10.54
C LEU A 203 3.01 8.27 -9.41
N PRO A 204 3.75 7.22 -9.01
CA PRO A 204 4.86 7.37 -8.05
C PRO A 204 5.91 8.40 -8.49
N LEU A 205 6.33 8.35 -9.76
CA LEU A 205 7.36 9.25 -10.30
C LEU A 205 6.92 10.72 -10.21
N LEU A 206 5.67 11.00 -10.60
CA LEU A 206 5.10 12.34 -10.50
C LEU A 206 5.00 12.81 -9.05
N MET A 207 4.53 11.96 -8.14
CA MET A 207 4.42 12.30 -6.72
C MET A 207 5.78 12.69 -6.13
N VAL A 208 6.81 11.87 -6.34
CA VAL A 208 8.17 12.14 -5.84
C VAL A 208 8.75 13.41 -6.47
N LYS A 209 8.61 13.59 -7.78
CA LYS A 209 9.10 14.79 -8.48
C LYS A 209 8.44 16.07 -7.95
N CYS A 210 7.11 16.06 -7.77
CA CYS A 210 6.38 17.20 -7.22
C CYS A 210 6.82 17.52 -5.79
N GLN A 211 6.96 16.51 -4.93
CA GLN A 211 7.38 16.73 -3.55
C GLN A 211 8.83 17.23 -3.44
N ASN A 212 9.75 16.70 -4.25
CA ASN A 212 11.12 17.18 -4.29
C ASN A 212 11.22 18.63 -4.78
N LYS A 213 10.35 19.05 -5.71
CA LYS A 213 10.28 20.46 -6.15
C LYS A 213 9.84 21.40 -5.02
N LEU A 214 8.94 20.95 -4.13
CA LEU A 214 8.39 21.76 -3.05
C LEU A 214 9.28 21.82 -1.81
N TYR A 215 9.91 20.69 -1.46
CA TYR A 215 10.57 20.53 -0.16
C TYR A 215 12.04 20.17 -0.26
N GLY A 216 12.64 20.23 -1.45
CA GLY A 216 14.04 19.88 -1.71
C GLY A 216 14.23 18.43 -2.15
N THR A 217 15.36 18.17 -2.83
CA THR A 217 15.67 16.87 -3.44
C THR A 217 16.12 15.84 -2.42
N TYR A 218 15.20 15.38 -1.58
CA TYR A 218 15.45 14.38 -0.54
C TYR A 218 15.01 12.97 -0.95
N LEU A 219 14.00 12.85 -1.81
CA LEU A 219 13.32 11.59 -2.10
C LEU A 219 13.83 10.98 -3.40
N SER A 220 13.94 9.66 -3.45
CA SER A 220 14.31 8.90 -4.63
C SER A 220 13.68 7.52 -4.62
N HIS A 221 13.38 6.99 -5.80
CA HIS A 221 12.93 5.61 -5.97
C HIS A 221 14.11 4.66 -5.84
N ASP A 222 13.87 3.45 -5.33
CA ASP A 222 14.88 2.40 -5.37
C ASP A 222 15.26 2.09 -6.82
N THR A 223 16.54 1.81 -7.04
CA THR A 223 17.04 1.30 -8.32
C THR A 223 17.43 -0.16 -8.17
N VAL A 224 17.71 -0.81 -9.29
CA VAL A 224 18.24 -2.19 -9.31
C VAL A 224 19.53 -2.32 -8.49
N TYR A 225 20.31 -1.23 -8.40
CA TYR A 225 21.63 -1.21 -7.77
C TYR A 225 21.62 -0.64 -6.34
N LYS A 226 20.68 0.25 -6.03
CA LYS A 226 20.66 1.00 -4.76
C LYS A 226 19.27 0.99 -4.14
N ARG A 227 19.18 0.32 -2.98
CA ARG A 227 18.00 0.33 -2.11
C ARG A 227 18.01 1.56 -1.23
N ASN A 228 16.85 2.19 -1.03
CA ASN A 228 16.64 3.37 -0.21
C ASN A 228 17.63 4.52 -0.53
N PRO A 229 17.70 5.02 -1.78
CA PRO A 229 18.63 6.08 -2.15
C PRO A 229 18.27 7.47 -1.60
N SER A 230 17.05 7.66 -1.09
CA SER A 230 16.59 8.92 -0.49
C SER A 230 17.52 9.37 0.65
N ASN A 231 17.84 10.66 0.71
CA ASN A 231 18.64 11.24 1.80
C ASN A 231 17.74 11.62 2.98
N VAL A 232 17.20 10.61 3.66
CA VAL A 232 16.18 10.74 4.72
C VAL A 232 16.42 9.73 5.84
N ILE A 233 15.68 9.84 6.94
CA ILE A 233 15.61 8.80 7.96
C ILE A 233 14.55 7.77 7.53
N HIS A 234 14.92 6.49 7.49
CA HIS A 234 14.10 5.39 6.96
C HIS A 234 13.45 4.56 8.07
N ILE A 235 12.11 4.55 8.15
CA ILE A 235 11.33 3.87 9.22
C ILE A 235 10.43 2.75 8.70
#